data_AF-A0A2P6N737-F1
#
_entry.id   AF-A0A2P6N737-F1
#
_cell.length_a   1.000
_cell.length_b   1.000
_cell.length_c   1.000
_cell.angle_alpha   90.00
_cell.angle_beta   90.00
_cell.angle_gamma   90.00
#
_symmetry.space_group_name_H-M   'P 1'
#
loop_
_entity.id
_entity.type
_entity.pdbx_description
1 polymer ?
#
loop_
_entity_poly.entity_id
_entity_poly.type
_entity_poly.pdbx_seq_one_letter_code
_entity_poly.pdbx_strand_id
1 'polypeptide(L)'
;MVTRFKEWLKSEEVSLASGSCPEKPEPTEGTDGTVLEKDPMNTTTPYVFNLYGYEPSVPLAVVAVVLYALAVLMGTILTIYYRRWNMLVLTGSGIADVLGYALRIPSAQKPGQLTLYIVTTLFILLPPTVAATISYGTLSKMMEKSGMKNKIFTPKITKWGFLITDVSAFFLQAAGGGLMAMRGTVDAGRVIIVFGLVVSLACFIFFEGLTIWANIKARKMLDSGEETPRWHYLFAALHLSMLMLIIRSVYRVAEFAPGYHSALALNEGAFYGLDALPVLILYILWIPLHPGITMRGFNDTVEDLTKKPPQTN
;
A
#
# COMPACT_ATOMS: atom_id res chain seq x y z
N MET A 1 -15.10 -12.53 -15.70
CA MET A 1 -13.90 -11.70 -15.45
C MET A 1 -12.67 -12.30 -16.14
N VAL A 2 -12.37 -13.60 -15.96
CA VAL A 2 -11.28 -14.31 -16.68
C VAL A 2 -11.47 -14.37 -18.20
N THR A 3 -12.72 -14.50 -18.68
CA THR A 3 -13.02 -14.57 -20.13
C THR A 3 -12.75 -13.24 -20.85
N ARG A 4 -13.15 -12.11 -20.22
CA ARG A 4 -12.86 -10.77 -20.74
C ARG A 4 -11.36 -10.43 -20.73
N PHE A 5 -10.60 -10.99 -19.79
CA PHE A 5 -9.15 -10.85 -19.75
C PHE A 5 -8.45 -11.63 -20.88
N LYS A 6 -8.96 -12.82 -21.23
CA LYS A 6 -8.48 -13.59 -22.38
C LYS A 6 -8.85 -12.92 -23.72
N GLU A 7 -10.04 -12.34 -23.81
CA GLU A 7 -10.46 -11.58 -25.01
C GLU A 7 -9.61 -10.32 -25.21
N TRP A 8 -9.24 -9.64 -24.12
CA TRP A 8 -8.32 -8.49 -24.16
C TRP A 8 -6.92 -8.89 -24.66
N LEU A 9 -6.32 -9.97 -24.11
CA LEU A 9 -5.03 -10.50 -24.58
C LEU A 9 -5.03 -10.85 -26.06
N LYS A 10 -6.13 -11.42 -26.55
CA LYS A 10 -6.27 -11.81 -27.97
C LYS A 10 -6.44 -10.60 -28.89
N SER A 11 -7.03 -9.50 -28.40
CA SER A 11 -7.14 -8.25 -29.16
C SER A 11 -5.79 -7.52 -29.31
N GLU A 12 -4.91 -7.64 -28.31
CA GLU A 12 -3.57 -7.05 -28.32
C GLU A 12 -2.64 -7.79 -29.30
N GLU A 13 -2.70 -9.14 -29.35
CA GLU A 13 -1.94 -9.95 -30.32
C GLU A 13 -2.32 -9.64 -31.78
N VAL A 14 -3.60 -9.39 -32.06
CA VAL A 14 -4.09 -9.08 -33.42
C VAL A 14 -3.70 -7.66 -33.85
N SER A 15 -3.62 -6.73 -32.91
CA SER A 15 -3.13 -5.36 -33.17
C SER A 15 -1.63 -5.33 -33.51
N LEU A 16 -0.85 -6.27 -32.97
CA LEU A 16 0.59 -6.40 -33.27
C LEU A 16 0.86 -7.04 -34.65
N ALA A 17 -0.09 -7.80 -35.20
CA ALA A 17 0.07 -8.50 -36.48
C ALA A 17 -0.32 -7.66 -37.72
N SER A 18 -1.02 -6.53 -37.53
CA SER A 18 -1.62 -5.74 -38.63
C SER A 18 -1.04 -4.32 -38.81
N GLY A 19 -0.08 -3.91 -37.97
CA GLY A 19 0.60 -2.62 -38.10
C GLY A 19 1.68 -2.64 -39.18
N SER A 20 1.33 -2.20 -40.38
CA SER A 20 2.29 -1.82 -41.42
C SER A 20 3.16 -0.66 -40.91
N CYS A 21 4.48 -0.85 -40.86
CA CYS A 21 5.45 0.21 -40.59
C CYS A 21 5.38 1.29 -41.68
N PRO A 22 5.11 2.57 -41.35
CA PRO A 22 5.57 3.65 -42.20
C PRO A 22 7.10 3.77 -42.08
N GLU A 23 7.73 3.96 -43.24
CA GLU A 23 9.15 4.01 -43.50
C GLU A 23 9.92 4.93 -42.52
N LYS A 24 10.89 4.36 -41.80
CA LYS A 24 11.85 5.10 -40.95
C LYS A 24 12.77 5.93 -41.85
N PRO A 25 12.96 7.25 -41.64
CA PRO A 25 14.17 7.90 -42.12
C PRO A 25 15.37 7.40 -41.31
N GLU A 26 16.49 7.14 -41.99
CA GLU A 26 17.74 6.61 -41.42
C GLU A 26 18.21 7.39 -40.18
N PRO A 27 18.65 6.71 -39.12
CA PRO A 27 19.25 7.35 -37.97
C PRO A 27 20.72 7.69 -38.29
N THR A 28 21.06 8.97 -38.39
CA THR A 28 22.45 9.39 -38.21
C THR A 28 22.79 9.33 -36.73
N GLU A 29 23.54 8.32 -36.33
CA GLU A 29 24.03 8.10 -34.96
C GLU A 29 24.86 9.29 -34.45
N GLY A 30 24.33 10.00 -33.45
CA GLY A 30 25.10 10.85 -32.54
C GLY A 30 25.38 10.07 -31.25
N THR A 31 26.61 10.16 -30.75
CA THR A 31 27.24 9.24 -29.78
C THR A 31 26.74 9.31 -28.33
N ASP A 32 25.49 9.71 -28.06
CA ASP A 32 24.99 9.84 -26.67
C ASP A 32 23.47 9.58 -26.47
N GLY A 33 22.80 8.87 -27.39
CA GLY A 33 21.48 8.29 -27.13
C GLY A 33 20.28 9.26 -27.04
N THR A 34 20.39 10.50 -27.52
CA THR A 34 19.27 11.45 -27.64
C THR A 34 18.54 11.31 -28.98
N VAL A 35 17.23 11.06 -28.95
CA VAL A 35 16.35 11.14 -30.14
C VAL A 35 15.89 12.60 -30.29
N LEU A 36 16.19 13.21 -31.44
CA LEU A 36 15.79 14.58 -31.77
C LEU A 36 14.54 14.55 -32.66
N GLU A 37 13.41 15.06 -32.14
CA GLU A 37 12.24 15.38 -32.96
C GLU A 37 12.26 16.89 -33.30
N LYS A 38 12.05 17.22 -34.58
CA LYS A 38 12.22 18.58 -35.11
C LYS A 38 10.89 19.35 -35.00
N ASP A 39 10.78 20.24 -34.02
CA ASP A 39 9.71 21.24 -33.92
C ASP A 39 10.00 22.43 -34.87
N PRO A 40 9.01 23.08 -35.53
CA PRO A 40 9.27 24.14 -36.51
C PRO A 40 9.69 25.48 -35.90
N MET A 41 9.83 25.57 -34.58
CA MET A 41 10.48 26.67 -33.87
C MET A 41 11.84 26.19 -33.38
N ASN A 42 12.91 26.60 -34.06
CA ASN A 42 14.32 26.28 -33.85
C ASN A 42 14.84 26.59 -32.42
N THR A 43 14.33 25.86 -31.44
CA THR A 43 14.77 25.83 -30.05
C THR A 43 15.06 24.36 -29.75
N THR A 44 16.31 23.95 -29.87
CA THR A 44 16.77 22.63 -29.44
C THR A 44 16.79 22.59 -27.91
N THR A 45 15.62 22.57 -27.29
CA THR A 45 15.50 22.14 -25.90
C THR A 45 15.56 20.62 -25.88
N PRO A 46 16.50 20.00 -25.12
CA PRO A 46 16.51 18.55 -24.97
C PRO A 46 15.17 18.13 -24.37
N TYR A 47 14.35 17.40 -25.14
CA TYR A 47 13.14 16.77 -24.63
C TYR A 47 13.56 15.66 -23.66
N VAL A 48 13.67 16.00 -22.39
CA VAL A 48 13.83 15.01 -21.32
C VAL A 48 12.49 14.33 -21.15
N PHE A 49 12.38 13.07 -21.58
CA PHE A 49 11.17 12.28 -21.41
C PHE A 49 10.78 12.25 -19.93
N ASN A 50 9.68 12.92 -19.58
CA ASN A 50 9.24 13.02 -18.19
C ASN A 50 8.40 11.80 -17.83
N LEU A 51 8.98 10.89 -17.04
CA LEU A 51 8.32 9.66 -16.60
C LEU A 51 7.11 9.90 -15.69
N TYR A 52 7.04 11.06 -15.04
CA TYR A 52 5.88 11.47 -14.23
C TYR A 52 4.74 12.01 -15.09
N GLY A 53 5.04 12.59 -16.26
CA GLY A 53 4.07 13.29 -17.11
C GLY A 53 3.55 14.63 -16.55
N TYR A 54 4.04 15.07 -15.39
CA TYR A 54 3.86 16.41 -14.80
C TYR A 54 5.18 16.89 -14.20
N GLU A 55 5.35 18.19 -13.93
CA GLU A 55 6.52 18.70 -13.20
C GLU A 55 6.38 18.37 -11.70
N PRO A 56 7.16 17.44 -11.14
CA PRO A 56 7.02 17.03 -9.74
C PRO A 56 7.51 18.11 -8.79
N SER A 57 6.72 18.40 -7.76
CA SER A 57 7.05 19.45 -6.79
C SER A 57 7.98 18.92 -5.70
N VAL A 58 9.22 19.43 -5.70
CA VAL A 58 10.20 19.17 -4.63
C VAL A 58 9.69 19.57 -3.24
N PRO A 59 9.01 20.73 -3.06
CA PRO A 59 8.49 21.11 -1.75
C PRO A 59 7.51 20.09 -1.15
N LEU A 60 6.60 19.52 -1.94
CA LEU A 60 5.66 18.51 -1.43
C LEU A 60 6.38 17.22 -1.00
N ALA A 61 7.41 16.82 -1.74
CA ALA A 61 8.22 15.65 -1.37
C ALA A 61 8.95 15.88 -0.03
N VAL A 62 9.51 17.09 0.18
CA VAL A 62 10.15 17.45 1.46
C VAL A 62 9.14 17.44 2.61
N VAL A 63 7.94 18.00 2.41
CA VAL A 63 6.88 17.98 3.43
C VAL A 63 6.49 16.54 3.76
N ALA A 64 6.32 15.67 2.77
CA ALA A 64 6.02 14.26 2.99
C ALA A 64 7.12 13.55 3.79
N VAL A 65 8.40 13.76 3.46
CA VAL A 65 9.54 13.23 4.23
C VAL A 65 9.45 13.64 5.70
N VAL A 66 9.23 14.92 5.98
CA VAL A 66 9.15 15.44 7.36
C VAL A 66 7.97 14.82 8.10
N LEU A 67 6.78 14.77 7.51
CA LEU A 67 5.58 14.23 8.16
C LEU A 67 5.73 12.74 8.47
N TYR A 68 6.21 11.94 7.52
CA TYR A 68 6.45 10.52 7.75
C TYR A 68 7.58 10.31 8.76
N ALA A 69 8.68 11.06 8.69
CA ALA A 69 9.77 10.94 9.65
C ALA A 69 9.31 11.24 11.08
N LEU A 70 8.47 12.26 11.29
CA LEU A 70 7.89 12.58 12.60
C LEU A 70 6.96 11.47 13.09
N ALA A 71 6.06 10.97 12.24
CA ALA A 71 5.15 9.89 12.59
C ALA A 71 5.91 8.61 12.99
N VAL A 72 6.93 8.24 12.23
CA VAL A 72 7.78 7.06 12.46
C VAL A 72 8.63 7.24 13.71
N LEU A 73 9.20 8.42 13.93
CA LEU A 73 9.97 8.72 15.13
C LEU A 73 9.11 8.56 16.39
N MET A 74 7.92 9.18 16.41
CA MET A 74 6.97 9.04 17.53
C MET A 74 6.57 7.58 17.75
N GLY A 75 6.17 6.86 16.69
CA GLY A 75 5.81 5.44 16.78
C GLY A 75 6.96 4.56 17.29
N THR A 76 8.20 4.88 16.91
CA THR A 76 9.40 4.16 17.33
C THR A 76 9.71 4.41 18.81
N ILE A 77 9.62 5.65 19.27
CA ILE A 77 9.79 6.01 20.68
C ILE A 77 8.78 5.24 21.54
N LEU A 78 7.50 5.21 21.14
CA LEU A 78 6.47 4.43 21.84
C LEU A 78 6.75 2.93 21.82
N THR A 79 7.23 2.40 20.69
CA THR A 79 7.57 0.98 20.56
C THR A 79 8.67 0.56 21.52
N ILE A 80 9.71 1.39 21.66
CA ILE A 80 10.82 1.19 22.61
C ILE A 80 10.33 1.33 24.05
N TYR A 81 9.57 2.39 24.35
CA TYR A 81 9.05 2.67 25.69
C TYR A 81 8.17 1.54 26.22
N TYR A 82 7.20 1.07 25.43
CA TYR A 82 6.30 -0.02 25.81
C TYR A 82 6.87 -1.42 25.58
N ARG A 83 8.11 -1.53 25.07
CA ARG A 83 8.81 -2.80 24.75
C ARG A 83 7.97 -3.77 23.91
N ARG A 84 7.25 -3.24 22.92
CA ARG A 84 6.39 -4.06 22.02
C ARG A 84 7.09 -4.32 20.70
N TRP A 85 8.06 -5.23 20.71
CA TRP A 85 8.90 -5.57 19.55
C TRP A 85 8.13 -5.92 18.27
N ASN A 86 6.91 -6.46 18.37
CA ASN A 86 6.05 -6.71 17.20
C ASN A 86 5.76 -5.44 16.37
N MET A 87 5.83 -4.25 16.98
CA MET A 87 5.59 -2.96 16.29
C MET A 87 6.82 -2.43 15.56
N LEU A 88 7.99 -3.08 15.68
CA LEU A 88 9.14 -2.77 14.83
C LEU A 88 8.84 -2.99 13.35
N VAL A 89 7.87 -3.84 13.00
CA VAL A 89 7.41 -4.00 11.62
C VAL A 89 6.82 -2.69 11.09
N LEU A 90 6.07 -1.96 11.92
CA LEU A 90 5.52 -0.64 11.57
C LEU A 90 6.63 0.40 11.43
N THR A 91 7.61 0.39 12.33
CA THR A 91 8.79 1.26 12.24
C THR A 91 9.58 0.99 10.96
N GLY A 92 9.86 -0.27 10.64
CA GLY A 92 10.62 -0.64 9.44
C GLY A 92 9.90 -0.25 8.15
N SER A 93 8.58 -0.47 8.10
CA SER A 93 7.73 0.00 7.01
C SER A 93 7.80 1.53 6.87
N GLY A 94 7.65 2.26 7.97
CA GLY A 94 7.72 3.71 7.95
C GLY A 94 9.08 4.28 7.55
N ILE A 95 10.19 3.64 7.95
CA ILE A 95 11.53 4.04 7.48
C ILE A 95 11.63 3.87 5.96
N ALA A 96 11.10 2.77 5.41
CA ALA A 96 11.11 2.55 3.97
C ALA A 96 10.26 3.61 3.22
N ASP A 97 9.12 4.03 3.76
CA ASP A 97 8.33 5.15 3.19
C ASP A 97 9.13 6.46 3.21
N VAL A 98 9.79 6.80 4.33
CA VAL A 98 10.65 8.00 4.44
C VAL A 98 11.74 7.98 3.37
N LEU A 99 12.39 6.84 3.18
CA LEU A 99 13.40 6.66 2.12
C LEU A 99 12.78 6.82 0.73
N GLY A 100 11.57 6.30 0.50
CA GLY A 100 10.85 6.45 -0.76
C GLY A 100 10.60 7.91 -1.12
N TYR A 101 10.05 8.70 -0.19
CA TYR A 101 9.84 10.14 -0.40
C TYR A 101 11.15 10.92 -0.45
N ALA A 102 12.20 10.52 0.26
CA ALA A 102 13.52 11.14 0.17
C ALA A 102 14.15 10.91 -1.21
N LEU A 103 14.03 9.70 -1.76
CA LEU A 103 14.45 9.35 -3.13
C LEU A 103 13.61 10.03 -4.20
N ARG A 104 12.37 10.43 -3.87
CA ARG A 104 11.52 11.20 -4.78
C ARG A 104 12.09 12.60 -5.07
N ILE A 105 12.85 13.20 -4.15
CA ILE A 105 13.48 14.51 -4.34
C ILE A 105 14.49 14.51 -5.52
N PRO A 106 15.54 13.66 -5.54
CA PRO A 106 16.45 13.60 -6.68
C PRO A 106 15.76 13.04 -7.94
N SER A 107 14.75 12.18 -7.80
CA SER A 107 13.96 11.70 -8.94
C SER A 107 13.13 12.82 -9.59
N ALA A 108 12.62 13.77 -8.79
CA ALA A 108 11.90 14.94 -9.28
C ALA A 108 12.82 15.92 -10.04
N GLN A 109 14.09 16.02 -9.62
CA GLN A 109 15.09 16.86 -10.30
C GLN A 109 15.62 16.23 -11.60
N LYS A 110 15.52 14.90 -11.74
CA LYS A 110 15.99 14.14 -12.91
C LYS A 110 14.87 13.24 -13.46
N PRO A 111 13.79 13.83 -14.01
CA PRO A 111 12.59 13.09 -14.39
C PRO A 111 12.78 12.09 -15.55
N GLY A 112 13.90 12.14 -16.27
CA GLY A 112 14.26 11.20 -17.33
C GLY A 112 14.97 9.93 -16.87
N GLN A 113 15.32 9.80 -15.58
CA GLN A 113 16.07 8.64 -15.09
C GLN A 113 15.12 7.50 -14.65
N LEU A 114 14.88 6.55 -15.55
CA LEU A 114 13.98 5.40 -15.35
C LEU A 114 14.25 4.63 -14.05
N THR A 115 15.51 4.33 -13.75
CA THR A 115 15.87 3.58 -12.55
C THR A 115 15.50 4.34 -11.27
N LEU A 116 15.73 5.66 -11.20
CA LEU A 116 15.36 6.45 -10.03
C LEU A 116 13.85 6.48 -9.85
N TYR A 117 13.09 6.69 -10.94
CA TYR A 117 11.63 6.68 -10.93
C TYR A 117 11.07 5.36 -10.41
N ILE A 118 11.62 4.22 -10.86
CA ILE A 118 11.16 2.90 -10.42
C ILE A 118 11.53 2.65 -8.97
N VAL A 119 12.76 2.98 -8.56
CA VAL A 119 13.21 2.76 -7.18
C VAL A 119 12.37 3.59 -6.21
N THR A 120 12.18 4.90 -6.45
CA THR A 120 11.30 5.72 -5.59
C THR A 120 9.88 5.16 -5.56
N THR A 121 9.35 4.74 -6.71
CA THR A 121 8.00 4.17 -6.79
C THR A 121 7.87 2.91 -5.96
N LEU A 122 8.84 1.98 -6.02
CA LEU A 122 8.81 0.75 -5.23
C LEU A 122 8.96 1.00 -3.73
N PHE A 123 9.85 1.91 -3.33
CA PHE A 123 10.02 2.28 -1.93
C PHE A 123 8.78 2.95 -1.34
N ILE A 124 7.94 3.60 -2.16
CA ILE A 124 6.66 4.13 -1.71
C ILE A 124 5.56 3.06 -1.82
N LEU A 125 5.61 2.17 -2.80
CA LEU A 125 4.57 1.17 -3.07
C LEU A 125 4.52 0.07 -2.02
N LEU A 126 5.69 -0.49 -1.70
CA LEU A 126 5.85 -1.71 -0.92
C LEU A 126 5.56 -1.57 0.59
N PRO A 127 6.02 -0.53 1.31
CA PRO A 127 5.96 -0.52 2.76
C PRO A 127 4.55 -0.66 3.37
N PRO A 128 3.49 -0.05 2.82
CA PRO A 128 2.15 -0.12 3.42
C PRO A 128 1.58 -1.54 3.50
N THR A 129 1.96 -2.43 2.58
CA THR A 129 1.60 -3.85 2.66
C THR A 129 2.23 -4.52 3.88
N VAL A 130 3.46 -4.13 4.24
CA VAL A 130 4.14 -4.59 5.46
C VAL A 130 3.51 -3.96 6.71
N ALA A 131 3.08 -2.69 6.67
CA ALA A 131 2.40 -2.05 7.79
C ALA A 131 1.05 -2.74 8.13
N ALA A 132 0.33 -3.24 7.11
CA ALA A 132 -0.94 -3.94 7.28
C ALA A 132 -0.88 -5.15 8.23
N THR A 133 0.30 -5.76 8.37
CA THR A 133 0.54 -6.92 9.23
C THR A 133 0.25 -6.65 10.72
N ILE A 134 0.34 -5.38 11.16
CA ILE A 134 -0.03 -4.96 12.52
C ILE A 134 -1.53 -5.12 12.74
N SER A 135 -2.34 -4.80 11.74
CA SER A 135 -3.79 -4.95 11.79
C SER A 135 -4.18 -6.43 11.89
N TYR A 136 -3.55 -7.29 11.08
CA TYR A 136 -3.77 -8.74 11.14
C TYR A 136 -3.37 -9.33 12.49
N GLY A 137 -2.22 -8.90 13.01
CA GLY A 137 -1.74 -9.30 14.32
C GLY A 137 -2.65 -8.84 15.46
N THR A 138 -3.23 -7.65 15.34
CA THR A 138 -4.13 -7.10 16.37
C THR A 138 -5.48 -7.81 16.35
N LEU A 139 -6.11 -7.97 15.19
CA LEU A 139 -7.37 -8.71 15.07
C LEU A 139 -7.22 -10.16 15.57
N SER A 140 -6.13 -10.83 15.19
CA SER A 140 -5.83 -12.19 15.64
C SER A 140 -5.78 -12.29 17.18
N LYS A 141 -5.05 -11.39 17.84
CA LYS A 141 -4.99 -11.33 19.31
C LYS A 141 -6.36 -11.03 19.94
N MET A 142 -7.17 -10.20 19.29
CA MET A 142 -8.53 -9.92 19.76
C MET A 142 -9.42 -11.15 19.68
N MET A 143 -9.37 -11.87 18.56
CA MET A 143 -10.11 -13.13 18.37
C MET A 143 -9.68 -14.22 19.37
N GLU A 144 -8.39 -14.30 19.67
CA GLU A 144 -7.85 -15.29 20.62
C GLU A 144 -8.39 -15.07 22.03
N LYS A 145 -8.38 -13.83 22.50
CA LYS A 145 -8.77 -13.47 23.87
C LYS A 145 -10.28 -13.50 24.09
N SER A 146 -11.09 -12.99 23.16
CA SER A 146 -12.56 -13.07 23.30
C SER A 146 -13.13 -14.48 23.07
N GLY A 147 -12.30 -15.47 22.78
CA GLY A 147 -12.78 -16.81 22.42
C GLY A 147 -13.61 -16.81 21.12
N MET A 148 -13.47 -15.80 20.27
CA MET A 148 -14.16 -15.69 18.98
C MET A 148 -13.54 -16.66 17.97
N LYS A 149 -13.73 -17.94 18.22
CA LYS A 149 -13.29 -19.02 17.35
C LYS A 149 -14.47 -19.50 16.51
N ASN A 150 -14.25 -19.62 15.21
CA ASN A 150 -15.09 -20.40 14.32
C ASN A 150 -14.26 -21.57 13.79
N LYS A 151 -14.90 -22.66 13.34
CA LYS A 151 -14.21 -23.81 12.74
C LYS A 151 -13.34 -23.43 11.52
N ILE A 152 -13.70 -22.35 10.82
CA ILE A 152 -13.02 -21.89 9.59
C ILE A 152 -11.99 -20.79 9.89
N PHE A 153 -12.29 -19.86 10.79
CA PHE A 153 -11.42 -18.71 11.09
C PHE A 153 -10.89 -18.78 12.53
N THR A 154 -9.69 -19.34 12.65
CA THR A 154 -8.90 -19.36 13.90
C THR A 154 -7.92 -18.17 13.89
N PRO A 155 -7.63 -17.52 15.04
CA PRO A 155 -6.66 -16.43 15.15
C PRO A 155 -5.35 -16.65 14.36
N LYS A 156 -4.79 -17.86 14.42
CA LYS A 156 -3.54 -18.21 13.71
C LYS A 156 -3.71 -18.20 12.20
N ILE A 157 -4.80 -18.77 11.68
CA ILE A 157 -5.09 -18.82 10.23
C ILE A 157 -5.32 -17.40 9.70
N THR A 158 -6.09 -16.59 10.43
CA THR A 158 -6.33 -15.18 10.08
C THR A 158 -5.05 -14.35 10.08
N LYS A 159 -4.13 -14.56 11.03
CA LYS A 159 -2.87 -13.83 11.00
C LYS A 159 -1.96 -14.28 9.86
N TRP A 160 -1.69 -15.59 9.78
CA TRP A 160 -0.68 -16.12 8.88
C TRP A 160 -1.15 -16.21 7.43
N GLY A 161 -2.43 -16.53 7.18
CA GLY A 161 -2.98 -16.59 5.83
C GLY A 161 -2.87 -15.24 5.12
N PHE A 162 -3.38 -14.18 5.75
CA PHE A 162 -3.33 -12.83 5.19
C PHE A 162 -1.89 -12.30 5.07
N LEU A 163 -1.04 -12.58 6.06
CA LEU A 163 0.38 -12.25 5.99
C LEU A 163 1.08 -12.92 4.80
N ILE A 164 0.85 -14.22 4.56
CA ILE A 164 1.47 -14.95 3.46
C ILE A 164 1.00 -14.38 2.11
N THR A 165 -0.29 -14.08 1.98
CA THR A 165 -0.85 -13.46 0.77
C THR A 165 -0.19 -12.11 0.49
N ASP A 166 -0.08 -11.23 1.49
CA ASP A 166 0.54 -9.91 1.30
C ASP A 166 2.03 -10.00 1.05
N VAL A 167 2.76 -10.92 1.71
CA VAL A 167 4.18 -11.16 1.44
C VAL A 167 4.38 -11.66 0.00
N SER A 168 3.50 -12.54 -0.47
CA SER A 168 3.54 -13.01 -1.86
C SER A 168 3.28 -11.88 -2.85
N ALA A 169 2.29 -11.02 -2.57
CA ALA A 169 1.99 -9.84 -3.38
C ALA A 169 3.11 -8.80 -3.35
N PHE A 170 3.79 -8.63 -2.21
CA PHE A 170 4.99 -7.80 -2.07
C PHE A 170 6.10 -8.29 -2.99
N PHE A 171 6.39 -9.59 -3.01
CA PHE A 171 7.42 -10.15 -3.88
C PHE A 171 7.06 -10.03 -5.36
N LEU A 172 5.78 -10.19 -5.72
CA LEU A 172 5.30 -9.93 -7.08
C LEU A 172 5.55 -8.47 -7.48
N GLN A 173 5.20 -7.51 -6.63
CA GLN A 173 5.42 -6.08 -6.89
C GLN A 173 6.91 -5.74 -6.99
N ALA A 174 7.74 -6.29 -6.10
CA ALA A 174 9.19 -6.10 -6.14
C ALA A 174 9.82 -6.70 -7.41
N ALA A 175 9.40 -7.91 -7.80
CA ALA A 175 9.86 -8.57 -9.03
C ALA A 175 9.41 -7.81 -10.28
N GLY A 176 8.14 -7.39 -10.34
CA GLY A 176 7.62 -6.58 -11.43
C GLY A 176 8.34 -5.23 -11.54
N GLY A 177 8.65 -4.60 -10.40
CA GLY A 177 9.47 -3.40 -10.34
C GLY A 177 10.89 -3.58 -10.85
N GLY A 178 11.55 -4.68 -10.46
CA GLY A 178 12.86 -5.05 -10.97
C GLY A 178 12.86 -5.25 -12.49
N LEU A 179 11.82 -5.90 -13.03
CA LEU A 179 11.64 -6.06 -14.47
C LEU A 179 11.39 -4.73 -15.18
N MET A 180 10.69 -3.79 -14.56
CA MET A 180 10.52 -2.46 -15.15
C MET A 180 11.85 -1.70 -15.28
N ALA A 181 12.85 -2.00 -14.44
CA ALA A 181 14.16 -1.33 -14.48
C ALA A 181 15.05 -1.84 -15.62
N MET A 182 14.68 -2.96 -16.24
CA MET A 182 15.39 -3.56 -17.37
C MET A 182 14.79 -3.08 -18.70
N ARG A 183 15.65 -2.90 -19.71
CA ARG A 183 15.21 -2.45 -21.05
C ARG A 183 14.36 -3.54 -21.72
N GLY A 184 13.18 -3.16 -22.23
CA GLY A 184 12.29 -4.05 -22.99
C GLY A 184 11.33 -4.91 -22.15
N THR A 185 11.39 -4.85 -20.82
CA THR A 185 10.55 -5.66 -19.91
C THR A 185 9.57 -4.83 -19.07
N VAL A 186 9.37 -3.56 -19.45
CA VAL A 186 8.54 -2.60 -18.71
C VAL A 186 7.08 -3.04 -18.62
N ASP A 187 6.47 -3.46 -19.73
CA ASP A 187 5.07 -3.89 -19.76
C ASP A 187 4.84 -5.18 -18.97
N ALA A 188 5.76 -6.15 -19.10
CA ALA A 188 5.72 -7.38 -18.33
C ALA A 188 5.82 -7.10 -16.82
N GLY A 189 6.75 -6.23 -16.41
CA GLY A 189 6.91 -5.81 -15.03
C GLY A 189 5.67 -5.10 -14.47
N ARG A 190 5.05 -4.22 -15.27
CA ARG A 190 3.79 -3.54 -14.93
C ARG A 190 2.65 -4.53 -14.68
N VAL A 191 2.46 -5.50 -15.57
CA VAL A 191 1.40 -6.52 -15.42
C VAL A 191 1.58 -7.30 -14.12
N ILE A 192 2.81 -7.64 -13.75
CA ILE A 192 3.11 -8.36 -12.50
C ILE A 192 2.81 -7.47 -11.28
N ILE A 193 3.17 -6.18 -11.31
CA ILE A 193 2.82 -5.23 -10.24
C ILE A 193 1.30 -5.13 -10.07
N VAL A 194 0.57 -4.90 -11.17
CA VAL A 194 -0.90 -4.76 -11.14
C VAL A 194 -1.54 -6.03 -10.59
N PHE A 195 -1.06 -7.21 -10.99
CA PHE A 195 -1.55 -8.47 -10.45
C PHE A 195 -1.34 -8.55 -8.93
N GLY A 196 -0.14 -8.22 -8.43
CA GLY A 196 0.14 -8.16 -7.00
C GLY A 196 -0.79 -7.19 -6.26
N LEU A 197 -1.02 -6.00 -6.82
CA LEU A 197 -1.91 -4.99 -6.24
C LEU A 197 -3.37 -5.45 -6.17
N VAL A 198 -3.87 -6.12 -7.20
CA VAL A 198 -5.24 -6.67 -7.23
C VAL A 198 -5.41 -7.79 -6.19
N VAL A 199 -4.40 -8.66 -6.05
CA VAL A 199 -4.40 -9.71 -5.03
C VAL A 199 -4.41 -9.11 -3.62
N SER A 200 -3.56 -8.12 -3.35
CA SER A 200 -3.57 -7.39 -2.07
C SER A 200 -4.89 -6.66 -1.82
N LEU A 201 -5.48 -6.02 -2.83
CA LEU A 201 -6.77 -5.34 -2.69
C LEU A 201 -7.89 -6.32 -2.31
N ALA A 202 -7.96 -7.47 -2.99
CA ALA A 202 -8.93 -8.52 -2.65
C ALA A 202 -8.71 -9.05 -1.22
N CYS A 203 -7.45 -9.20 -0.81
CA CYS A 203 -7.05 -9.59 0.54
C CYS A 203 -7.55 -8.57 1.59
N PHE A 204 -7.32 -7.27 1.38
CA PHE A 204 -7.77 -6.21 2.29
C PHE A 204 -9.29 -6.14 2.41
N ILE A 205 -10.02 -6.23 1.29
CA ILE A 205 -11.50 -6.24 1.31
C ILE A 205 -12.01 -7.45 2.10
N PHE A 206 -11.42 -8.63 1.88
CA PHE A 206 -11.80 -9.84 2.60
C PHE A 206 -11.47 -9.74 4.10
N PHE A 207 -10.31 -9.17 4.45
CA PHE A 207 -9.91 -8.95 5.84
C PHE A 207 -10.85 -7.97 6.55
N GLU A 208 -11.27 -6.90 5.87
CA GLU A 208 -12.22 -5.94 6.41
C GLU A 208 -13.57 -6.61 6.69
N GLY A 209 -14.07 -7.45 5.78
CA GLY A 209 -15.27 -8.25 6.01
C GLY A 209 -15.16 -9.15 7.25
N LEU A 210 -13.99 -9.78 7.46
CA LEU A 210 -13.72 -10.58 8.66
C LEU A 210 -13.66 -9.72 9.93
N THR A 211 -13.09 -8.51 9.83
CA THR A 211 -13.02 -7.55 10.93
C THR A 211 -14.42 -7.08 11.34
N ILE A 212 -15.30 -6.80 10.37
CA ILE A 212 -16.71 -6.45 10.60
C ILE A 212 -17.43 -7.59 11.31
N TRP A 213 -17.27 -8.82 10.81
CA TRP A 213 -17.85 -10.00 11.45
C TRP A 213 -17.37 -10.16 12.91
N ALA A 214 -16.06 -10.00 13.15
CA ALA A 214 -15.48 -10.08 14.48
C ALA A 214 -15.99 -8.96 15.40
N ASN A 215 -16.15 -7.72 14.89
CA ASN A 215 -16.69 -6.59 15.64
C ASN A 215 -18.16 -6.84 16.05
N ILE A 216 -19.00 -7.32 15.13
CA ILE A 216 -20.41 -7.68 15.44
C ILE A 216 -20.48 -8.80 16.48
N LYS A 217 -19.63 -9.83 16.36
CA LYS A 217 -19.58 -10.93 17.33
C LYS A 217 -19.09 -10.45 18.70
N ALA A 218 -18.07 -9.58 18.73
CA ALA A 218 -17.55 -8.97 19.94
C ALA A 218 -18.64 -8.14 20.65
N ARG A 219 -19.34 -7.26 19.93
CA ARG A 219 -20.47 -6.48 20.49
C ARG A 219 -21.53 -7.36 21.15
N LYS A 220 -21.97 -8.42 20.45
CA LYS A 220 -22.97 -9.36 20.99
C LYS A 220 -22.50 -10.09 22.25
N MET A 221 -21.20 -10.35 22.39
CA MET A 221 -20.64 -11.05 23.54
C MET A 221 -20.26 -10.11 24.70
N LEU A 222 -19.89 -8.87 24.40
CA LEU A 222 -19.24 -7.95 25.34
C LEU A 222 -20.14 -6.77 25.78
N ASP A 223 -21.24 -6.45 25.08
CA ASP A 223 -22.13 -5.30 25.41
C ASP A 223 -23.09 -5.57 26.59
N SER A 224 -22.66 -6.32 27.61
CA SER A 224 -23.43 -6.53 28.85
C SER A 224 -23.21 -5.41 29.87
N GLY A 225 -23.59 -4.18 29.49
CA GLY A 225 -24.22 -3.25 30.44
C GLY A 225 -23.40 -2.13 31.11
N GLU A 226 -22.13 -1.85 30.80
CA GLU A 226 -21.48 -0.64 31.34
C GLU A 226 -20.28 -0.13 30.49
N GLU A 227 -19.95 1.16 30.68
CA GLU A 227 -19.00 2.05 30.01
C GLU A 227 -18.27 1.52 28.76
N THR A 228 -18.44 2.20 27.61
CA THR A 228 -17.86 1.85 26.29
C THR A 228 -16.45 1.29 26.41
N PRO A 229 -16.25 -0.04 26.37
CA PRO A 229 -14.98 -0.55 26.80
C PRO A 229 -13.94 -0.33 25.70
N ARG A 230 -12.68 -0.13 26.09
CA ARG A 230 -11.58 0.37 25.24
C ARG A 230 -11.35 -0.44 23.95
N TRP A 231 -11.91 -1.63 23.84
CA TRP A 231 -11.87 -2.48 22.66
C TRP A 231 -12.63 -1.94 21.45
N HIS A 232 -13.63 -1.07 21.67
CA HIS A 232 -14.30 -0.37 20.58
C HIS A 232 -13.34 0.50 19.78
N TYR A 233 -12.42 1.20 20.47
CA TYR A 233 -11.38 1.98 19.81
C TYR A 233 -10.41 1.11 19.01
N LEU A 234 -10.16 -0.14 19.43
CA LEU A 234 -9.33 -1.08 18.68
C LEU A 234 -10.01 -1.52 17.37
N PHE A 235 -11.30 -1.88 17.40
CA PHE A 235 -12.01 -2.19 16.15
C PHE A 235 -12.15 -0.95 15.26
N ALA A 236 -12.44 0.22 15.83
CA ALA A 236 -12.46 1.47 15.07
C ALA A 236 -11.10 1.74 14.40
N ALA A 237 -10.00 1.50 15.10
CA ALA A 237 -8.65 1.57 14.54
C ALA A 237 -8.48 0.61 13.36
N LEU A 238 -8.89 -0.65 13.53
CA LEU A 238 -8.76 -1.68 12.50
C LEU A 238 -9.56 -1.31 11.26
N HIS A 239 -10.83 -0.91 11.42
CA HIS A 239 -11.69 -0.47 10.31
C HIS A 239 -11.11 0.73 9.58
N LEU A 240 -10.68 1.76 10.32
CA LEU A 240 -10.09 2.95 9.70
C LEU A 240 -8.77 2.63 9.00
N SER A 241 -7.92 1.78 9.60
CA SER A 241 -6.68 1.28 9.00
C SER A 241 -6.92 0.58 7.68
N MET A 242 -7.88 -0.35 7.65
CA MET A 242 -8.20 -1.13 6.45
C MET A 242 -8.85 -0.27 5.38
N LEU A 243 -9.74 0.65 5.76
CA LEU A 243 -10.34 1.58 4.82
C LEU A 243 -9.27 2.43 4.12
N MET A 244 -8.30 2.97 4.86
CA MET A 244 -7.20 3.75 4.30
C MET A 244 -6.33 2.91 3.34
N LEU A 245 -6.01 1.66 3.71
CA LEU A 245 -5.25 0.76 2.84
C LEU A 245 -6.03 0.37 1.58
N ILE A 246 -7.35 0.16 1.67
CA ILE A 246 -8.20 -0.13 0.51
C ILE A 246 -8.23 1.07 -0.45
N ILE A 247 -8.44 2.30 0.05
CA ILE A 247 -8.44 3.52 -0.78
C ILE A 247 -7.11 3.62 -1.55
N ARG A 248 -6.00 3.46 -0.84
CA ARG A 248 -4.67 3.44 -1.46
C ARG A 248 -4.52 2.34 -2.50
N SER A 249 -4.91 1.10 -2.19
CA SER A 249 -4.78 -0.02 -3.12
C SER A 249 -5.62 0.18 -4.38
N VAL A 250 -6.82 0.76 -4.27
CA VAL A 250 -7.63 1.13 -5.43
C VAL A 250 -6.93 2.19 -6.28
N TYR A 251 -6.38 3.24 -5.65
CA TYR A 251 -5.59 4.26 -6.35
C TYR A 251 -4.41 3.62 -7.09
N ARG A 252 -3.64 2.74 -6.43
CA ARG A 252 -2.47 2.08 -7.04
C ARG A 252 -2.85 1.17 -8.20
N VAL A 253 -3.95 0.42 -8.09
CA VAL A 253 -4.44 -0.36 -9.24
C VAL A 253 -4.84 0.58 -10.38
N ALA A 254 -5.55 1.68 -10.10
CA ALA A 254 -5.98 2.64 -11.12
C ALA A 254 -4.83 3.44 -11.76
N GLU A 255 -3.74 3.66 -11.02
CA GLU A 255 -2.53 4.31 -11.51
C GLU A 255 -1.74 3.39 -12.46
N PHE A 256 -1.53 2.13 -12.06
CA PHE A 256 -0.70 1.17 -12.79
C PHE A 256 -1.42 0.40 -13.91
N ALA A 257 -2.75 0.19 -13.81
CA ALA A 257 -3.50 -0.60 -14.80
C ALA A 257 -3.51 0.03 -16.21
N PRO A 258 -3.71 1.36 -16.39
CA PRO A 258 -3.74 1.98 -17.72
C PRO A 258 -2.34 2.28 -18.27
N GLY A 259 -1.29 2.20 -17.45
CA GLY A 259 0.08 2.57 -17.83
C GLY A 259 0.41 4.06 -17.68
N TYR A 260 1.50 4.49 -18.32
CA TYR A 260 2.12 5.82 -18.17
C TYR A 260 1.23 7.01 -18.56
N HIS A 261 0.12 6.77 -19.27
CA HIS A 261 -0.82 7.83 -19.69
C HIS A 261 -2.10 7.87 -18.86
N SER A 262 -2.13 7.27 -17.66
CA SER A 262 -3.32 7.37 -16.81
C SER A 262 -3.49 8.80 -16.27
N ALA A 263 -4.69 9.37 -16.39
CA ALA A 263 -4.99 10.70 -15.87
C ALA A 263 -4.73 10.85 -14.36
N LEU A 264 -4.72 9.73 -13.62
CA LEU A 264 -4.35 9.69 -12.21
C LEU A 264 -2.83 9.73 -12.00
N ALA A 265 -2.04 9.03 -12.83
CA ALA A 265 -0.59 9.14 -12.78
C ALA A 265 -0.12 10.56 -13.09
N LEU A 266 -0.87 11.32 -13.88
CA LEU A 266 -0.56 12.71 -14.23
C LEU A 266 -0.92 13.73 -13.14
N ASN A 267 -1.63 13.34 -12.08
CA ASN A 267 -2.10 14.27 -11.04
C ASN A 267 -1.33 14.07 -9.72
N GLU A 268 -0.39 14.98 -9.45
CA GLU A 268 0.41 14.97 -8.21
C GLU A 268 -0.45 15.08 -6.94
N GLY A 269 -1.55 15.84 -6.99
CA GLY A 269 -2.48 15.97 -5.87
C GLY A 269 -3.18 14.65 -5.53
N ALA A 270 -3.53 13.86 -6.54
CA ALA A 270 -4.10 12.54 -6.34
C ALA A 270 -3.07 11.58 -5.72
N PHE A 271 -1.81 11.65 -6.13
CA PHE A 271 -0.73 10.88 -5.50
C PHE A 271 -0.59 11.21 -4.01
N TYR A 272 -0.43 12.47 -3.61
CA TYR A 272 -0.30 12.78 -2.18
C TYR A 272 -1.60 12.55 -1.40
N GLY A 273 -2.77 12.81 -1.98
CA GLY A 273 -4.06 12.68 -1.30
C GLY A 273 -4.57 11.25 -1.16
N LEU A 274 -4.37 10.40 -2.17
CA LEU A 274 -4.92 9.04 -2.23
C LEU A 274 -3.87 7.96 -2.01
N ASP A 275 -2.58 8.29 -2.09
CA ASP A 275 -1.51 7.34 -1.81
C ASP A 275 -0.76 7.62 -0.51
N ALA A 276 -0.27 8.86 -0.34
CA ALA A 276 0.53 9.23 0.82
C ALA A 276 -0.33 9.43 2.07
N LEU A 277 -1.37 10.26 1.97
CA LEU A 277 -2.21 10.61 3.11
C LEU A 277 -2.82 9.39 3.82
N PRO A 278 -3.37 8.37 3.14
CA PRO A 278 -3.97 7.23 3.83
C PRO A 278 -2.96 6.44 4.68
N VAL A 279 -1.71 6.32 4.21
CA VAL A 279 -0.64 5.62 4.95
C VAL A 279 -0.13 6.48 6.10
N LEU A 280 -0.01 7.79 5.91
CA LEU A 280 0.34 8.70 6.99
C LEU A 280 -0.70 8.64 8.12
N ILE A 281 -1.99 8.63 7.77
CA ILE A 281 -3.10 8.45 8.73
C ILE A 281 -2.97 7.10 9.44
N LEU A 282 -2.64 6.02 8.72
CA LEU A 282 -2.38 4.71 9.33
C LEU A 282 -1.28 4.79 10.40
N TYR A 283 -0.13 5.41 10.10
CA TYR A 283 0.94 5.56 11.09
C TYR A 283 0.49 6.35 12.31
N ILE A 284 -0.15 7.51 12.09
CA ILE A 284 -0.63 8.38 13.17
C ILE A 284 -1.67 7.66 14.03
N LEU A 285 -2.57 6.89 13.43
CA LEU A 285 -3.62 6.14 14.11
C LEU A 285 -3.07 5.09 15.09
N TRP A 286 -1.98 4.41 14.73
CA TRP A 286 -1.37 3.37 15.57
C TRP A 286 -0.49 3.91 16.70
N ILE A 287 -0.19 5.22 16.73
CA ILE A 287 0.53 5.88 17.84
C ILE A 287 -0.32 5.88 19.14
N PRO A 288 -1.51 6.52 19.21
CA PRO A 288 -2.32 6.52 20.44
C PRO A 288 -2.90 5.15 20.75
N LEU A 289 -3.17 4.35 19.71
CA LEU A 289 -3.79 3.02 19.85
C LEU A 289 -2.77 1.90 19.97
N HIS A 290 -1.50 2.25 20.24
CA HIS A 290 -0.39 1.33 20.37
C HIS A 290 -0.79 0.13 21.25
N PRO A 291 -0.69 -1.12 20.76
CA PRO A 291 -1.10 -2.32 21.52
C PRO A 291 -0.45 -2.51 22.91
N GLY A 292 0.55 -1.71 23.30
CA GLY A 292 1.04 -1.61 24.68
C GLY A 292 0.05 -0.94 25.66
N ILE A 293 -0.84 -0.10 25.15
CA ILE A 293 -1.80 0.73 25.91
C ILE A 293 -3.19 0.09 25.86
N THR A 294 -3.68 -0.21 24.65
CA THR A 294 -5.07 -0.57 24.38
C THR A 294 -5.41 -2.03 24.65
N MET A 295 -4.48 -2.97 24.39
CA MET A 295 -4.72 -4.41 24.66
C MET A 295 -4.82 -4.75 26.15
N ARG A 296 -4.39 -3.86 27.06
CA ARG A 296 -4.61 -4.04 28.51
C ARG A 296 -6.10 -3.87 28.85
N GLY A 297 -6.71 -2.76 28.42
CA GLY A 297 -8.12 -2.53 28.67
C GLY A 297 -9.05 -3.60 28.09
N PHE A 298 -8.70 -4.18 26.94
CA PHE A 298 -9.46 -5.31 26.41
C PHE A 298 -9.31 -6.62 27.22
N ASN A 299 -8.15 -6.86 27.83
CA ASN A 299 -7.99 -7.99 28.74
C ASN A 299 -8.89 -7.85 29.95
N ASP A 300 -8.89 -6.66 30.55
CA ASP A 300 -9.66 -6.37 31.75
C ASP A 300 -11.16 -6.61 31.48
N THR A 301 -11.68 -6.13 30.34
CA THR A 301 -13.08 -6.38 29.93
C THR A 301 -13.41 -7.87 29.75
N VAL A 302 -12.52 -8.63 29.09
CA VAL A 302 -12.76 -10.07 28.89
C VAL A 302 -12.73 -10.82 30.22
N GLU A 303 -11.82 -10.46 31.13
CA GLU A 303 -11.69 -11.06 32.45
C GLU A 303 -12.89 -10.77 33.35
N ASP A 304 -13.44 -9.56 33.32
CA ASP A 304 -14.65 -9.23 34.07
C ASP A 304 -15.86 -10.05 33.61
N LEU A 305 -15.97 -10.31 32.30
CA LEU A 305 -17.05 -11.12 31.73
C LEU A 305 -16.93 -12.61 32.05
N THR A 306 -15.71 -13.14 32.15
CA THR A 306 -15.52 -14.55 32.57
C THR A 306 -15.72 -14.76 34.06
N LYS A 307 -15.52 -13.72 34.88
CA LYS A 307 -15.75 -13.76 36.34
C LYS A 307 -17.22 -13.58 36.73
N LYS A 308 -18.04 -12.91 35.90
CA LYS A 308 -19.48 -12.72 36.18
C LYS A 308 -20.21 -14.06 35.99
N PRO A 309 -20.81 -14.67 37.03
CA PRO A 309 -21.56 -15.92 36.86
C PRO A 309 -22.75 -15.69 35.93
N PRO A 310 -23.17 -16.71 35.14
CA PRO A 310 -24.29 -16.57 34.23
C PRO A 310 -25.53 -16.16 35.03
N GLN A 311 -26.08 -14.98 34.72
CA GLN A 311 -27.37 -14.59 35.26
C GLN A 311 -28.42 -15.48 34.64
N THR A 312 -28.84 -16.49 35.42
CA THR A 312 -30.04 -17.26 35.18
C THR A 312 -31.23 -16.31 35.29
N ASN A 313 -31.81 -15.94 34.15
CA ASN A 313 -33.21 -15.52 34.07
C ASN A 313 -34.06 -16.75 33.72
#